data_AF-A0A2D4MZN5-F1
#
_entry.id   AF-A0A2D4MZN5-F1
#
_cell.length_a   1.000
_cell.length_b   1.000
_cell.length_c   1.000
_cell.angle_alpha   90.00
_cell.angle_beta   90.00
_cell.angle_gamma   90.00
#
_symmetry.space_group_name_H-M   'P 1'
#
loop_
_entity.id
_entity.type
_entity.pdbx_description
1 polymer ?
#
loop_
_entity_poly.entity_id
_entity_poly.type
_entity_poly.pdbx_seq_one_letter_code
_entity_poly.pdbx_strand_id
1 'polypeptide(L)'
;KCPNCKAGRSLVRKEHNSKLTVTYPTVVTQKSGKQKIVEEVATVDETQLGKRGYMTSLTAKKHIEVLWKNEGFFLCKLFSGMAVSGDTTFNPEMFFLNKLVVPPSRYRPVNFVGDQMFANGQTVNLQAVMKDALLIRKLLAFIAQEQSQPFQTENGDLKTMIDQPLESLDHSVLATIPGQTTADKLYNSWIRLQSHVNILFDSDMDKLISEKYPGVRQILEKKNGLFRKHMMGKRVDYAARSVICPDMYIQTNEIGIPMVFATRLTYPQPVTPWNVQELRQAVINGPNEHPGASMIINEDGSRTILSTTSQTQREAIAKQLLTPSTGAPKPGIKIVCRHIKNGDTLLLNRQPTL
;
A
#
# COMPACT_ATOMS: atom_id res chain seq x y z
N LYS A 1 32.11 -4.17 30.51
CA LYS A 1 31.38 -3.21 31.37
C LYS A 1 31.19 -1.91 30.59
N CYS A 2 30.08 -1.20 30.75
CA CYS A 2 29.88 0.09 30.10
C CYS A 2 30.94 1.11 30.58
N PRO A 3 31.60 1.89 29.70
CA PRO A 3 32.60 2.87 30.11
C PRO A 3 32.01 3.99 30.97
N ASN A 4 30.72 4.30 30.84
CA ASN A 4 30.07 5.40 31.57
C ASN A 4 29.52 4.97 32.95
N CYS A 5 28.70 3.91 33.00
CA CYS A 5 28.05 3.47 34.24
C CYS A 5 28.70 2.26 34.92
N LYS A 6 29.77 1.67 34.35
CA LYS A 6 30.43 0.44 34.81
C LYS A 6 29.52 -0.79 34.96
N ALA A 7 28.24 -0.70 34.60
CA ALA A 7 27.30 -1.79 34.63
C ALA A 7 27.72 -2.95 33.69
N GLY A 8 27.28 -4.16 34.03
CA GLY A 8 27.35 -5.31 33.15
C GLY A 8 26.60 -5.06 31.84
N ARG A 9 27.03 -5.68 30.74
CA ARG A 9 26.30 -5.58 29.47
C ARG A 9 25.07 -6.47 29.55
N SER A 10 23.88 -5.91 29.41
CA SER A 10 22.66 -6.70 29.22
C SER A 10 22.69 -7.32 27.82
N LEU A 11 22.49 -8.63 27.74
CA LEU A 11 22.43 -9.32 26.45
C LEU A 11 20.99 -9.30 25.93
N VAL A 12 20.77 -8.63 24.80
CA VAL A 12 19.48 -8.67 24.09
C VAL A 12 19.54 -9.78 23.04
N ARG A 13 18.62 -10.73 23.10
CA ARG A 13 18.45 -11.77 22.10
C ARG A 13 17.10 -11.59 21.42
N LYS A 14 17.12 -11.69 20.09
CA LYS A 14 15.93 -11.78 19.27
C LYS A 14 15.47 -13.23 19.26
N GLU A 15 14.23 -13.47 19.69
CA GLU A 15 13.59 -14.77 19.63
C GLU A 15 12.45 -14.69 18.60
N HIS A 16 12.60 -15.43 17.50
CA HIS A 16 11.74 -15.28 16.31
C HIS A 16 11.69 -13.82 15.79
N ASN A 17 10.63 -13.45 15.09
CA ASN A 17 10.45 -12.10 14.53
C ASN A 17 9.52 -11.19 15.35
N SER A 18 9.10 -11.65 16.54
CA SER A 18 8.11 -10.95 17.36
C SER A 18 8.49 -10.79 18.83
N LYS A 19 9.59 -11.39 19.31
CA LYS A 19 10.01 -11.32 20.72
C LYS A 19 11.45 -10.85 20.90
N LEU A 20 11.66 -10.00 21.90
CA LEU A 20 12.98 -9.59 22.38
C LEU A 20 13.13 -10.05 23.84
N THR A 21 14.18 -10.81 24.11
CA THR A 21 14.54 -11.27 25.45
C THR A 21 15.78 -10.54 25.92
N VAL A 22 15.74 -10.02 27.14
CA VAL A 22 16.85 -9.31 27.78
C VAL A 22 17.30 -10.15 28.96
N THR A 23 18.59 -10.47 28.98
CA THR A 23 19.24 -11.06 30.14
C THR A 23 19.91 -9.94 30.92
N TYR A 24 19.35 -9.61 32.08
CA TYR A 24 19.89 -8.57 32.95
C TYR A 24 21.16 -9.06 33.67
N PRO A 25 22.22 -8.23 33.77
CA PRO A 25 23.42 -8.60 34.50
C PRO A 25 23.11 -8.75 35.98
N THR A 26 23.75 -9.72 36.64
CA THR A 26 23.55 -10.07 38.06
C THR A 26 24.02 -9.01 39.07
N VAL A 27 24.69 -7.94 38.64
CA VAL A 27 25.19 -6.87 39.52
C VAL A 27 24.98 -5.50 38.87
N VAL A 28 24.19 -4.64 39.53
CA VAL A 28 24.01 -3.22 39.18
C VAL A 28 24.75 -2.38 40.23
N THR A 29 25.94 -1.87 39.90
CA THR A 29 26.60 -0.87 40.74
C THR A 29 26.07 0.52 40.40
N GLN A 30 25.24 1.11 41.26
CA GLN A 30 24.90 2.53 41.19
C GLN A 30 26.10 3.38 41.67
N LYS A 31 26.47 4.42 40.92
CA LYS A 31 27.38 5.45 41.42
C LYS A 31 26.55 6.53 42.12
N SER A 32 26.73 6.67 43.42
CA SER A 32 26.40 7.90 44.15
C SER A 32 27.32 9.04 43.68
N GLY A 33 26.72 10.16 43.27
CA GLY A 33 27.43 11.45 43.17
C GLY A 33 27.70 11.96 41.77
N LYS A 34 26.67 12.54 41.12
CA LYS A 34 26.69 13.89 40.52
C LYS A 34 25.32 14.20 39.91
N GLN A 35 24.67 15.26 40.39
CA GLN A 35 23.42 15.80 39.85
C GLN A 35 23.61 16.24 38.40
N LYS A 36 22.83 15.66 37.48
CA LYS A 36 22.38 16.31 36.24
C LYS A 36 20.93 15.93 35.99
N ILE A 37 20.17 16.97 35.66
CA ILE A 37 18.72 17.00 35.43
C ILE A 37 18.35 16.04 34.30
N VAL A 38 17.62 14.96 34.61
CA VAL A 38 16.33 14.54 34.02
C VAL A 38 15.75 13.47 34.97
N GLU A 39 14.50 13.68 35.39
CA GLU A 39 13.72 12.78 36.25
C GLU A 39 13.53 11.38 35.64
N GLU A 40 13.34 10.41 36.54
CA GLU A 40 13.12 8.98 36.29
C GLU A 40 14.33 8.18 35.80
N VAL A 41 15.28 7.96 36.71
CA VAL A 41 16.14 6.77 36.65
C VAL A 41 15.23 5.55 36.74
N ALA A 42 15.08 4.81 35.64
CA ALA A 42 14.37 3.54 35.61
C ALA A 42 14.89 2.65 36.75
N THR A 43 14.10 2.51 37.80
CA THR A 43 14.29 1.53 38.87
C THR A 43 14.26 0.16 38.20
N VAL A 44 15.44 -0.44 38.04
CA VAL A 44 15.52 -1.85 37.65
C VAL A 44 14.96 -2.62 38.84
N ASP A 45 13.82 -3.25 38.67
CA ASP A 45 13.22 -4.15 39.67
C ASP A 45 14.28 -5.17 40.10
N GLU A 46 14.72 -5.11 41.36
CA GLU A 46 15.76 -5.99 41.91
C GLU A 46 15.36 -7.49 41.81
N THR A 47 14.08 -7.77 41.59
CA THR A 47 13.50 -9.10 41.39
C THR A 47 13.87 -9.75 40.04
N GLN A 48 14.39 -8.98 39.07
CA GLN A 48 14.73 -9.44 37.70
C GLN A 48 16.23 -9.67 37.47
N LEU A 49 17.08 -9.45 38.48
CA LEU A 49 18.52 -9.73 38.43
C LEU A 49 18.78 -11.20 38.09
N GLY A 50 19.49 -11.46 36.98
CA GLY A 50 19.85 -12.81 36.51
C GLY A 50 18.76 -13.60 35.78
N LYS A 51 17.53 -13.08 35.70
CA LYS A 51 16.41 -13.73 34.97
C LYS A 51 16.31 -13.22 33.53
N ARG A 52 15.83 -14.08 32.62
CA ARG A 52 15.47 -13.67 31.26
C ARG A 52 14.12 -12.98 31.31
N GLY A 53 14.09 -11.67 31.06
CA GLY A 53 12.87 -10.89 30.94
C GLY A 53 12.53 -10.62 29.47
N TYR A 54 11.25 -10.53 29.14
CA TYR A 54 10.83 -10.02 27.84
C TYR A 54 10.81 -8.50 27.86
N MET A 55 11.34 -7.88 26.80
CA MET A 55 11.28 -6.43 26.64
C MET A 55 10.05 -6.05 25.82
N THR A 56 9.18 -5.23 26.40
CA THR A 56 8.03 -4.67 25.69
C THR A 56 8.50 -3.59 24.71
N SER A 57 7.70 -3.34 23.67
CA SER A 57 7.99 -2.28 22.70
C SER A 57 8.02 -0.89 23.32
N LEU A 58 7.23 -0.64 24.37
CA LEU A 58 7.25 0.64 25.10
C LEU A 58 8.57 0.84 25.86
N THR A 59 9.05 -0.19 26.56
CA THR A 59 10.35 -0.13 27.24
C THR A 59 11.49 0.03 26.22
N ALA A 60 11.41 -0.67 25.08
CA ALA A 60 12.37 -0.48 23.99
C ALA A 60 12.35 0.96 23.45
N LYS A 61 11.17 1.55 23.26
CA LYS A 61 11.01 2.96 22.84
C LYS A 61 11.67 3.91 23.83
N LYS A 62 11.39 3.77 25.13
CA LYS A 62 12.02 4.57 26.18
C LYS A 62 13.55 4.47 26.15
N HIS A 63 14.09 3.26 25.96
CA HIS A 63 15.54 3.07 25.84
C HIS A 63 16.14 3.77 24.61
N ILE A 64 15.46 3.73 23.46
CA ILE A 64 15.92 4.41 22.24
C ILE A 64 15.83 5.94 22.42
N GLU A 65 14.80 6.46 23.08
CA GLU A 65 14.69 7.90 23.39
C GLU A 65 15.83 8.36 24.30
N VAL A 66 16.17 7.60 25.34
CA VAL A 66 17.30 7.89 26.24
C VAL A 66 18.64 7.80 25.49
N LEU A 67 18.80 6.80 24.61
CA LEU A 67 19.99 6.68 23.77
C LEU A 67 20.15 7.90 22.87
N TRP A 68 19.06 8.38 22.27
CA TRP A 68 19.09 9.55 21.39
C TRP A 68 19.39 10.85 22.15
N LYS A 69 18.86 11.01 23.37
CA LYS A 69 19.19 12.15 24.24
C LYS A 69 20.69 12.19 24.60
N ASN A 70 21.32 11.03 24.76
CA ASN A 70 22.72 10.92 25.16
C ASN A 70 23.69 10.99 23.97
N GLU A 71 23.38 10.32 22.87
CA GLU A 71 24.30 10.11 21.73
C GLU A 71 23.74 10.62 20.39
N GLY A 72 22.71 11.47 20.41
CA GLY A 72 22.03 11.98 19.22
C GLY A 72 22.96 12.66 18.21
N PHE A 73 24.02 13.36 18.66
CA PHE A 73 25.03 13.96 17.76
C PHE A 73 25.66 12.94 16.81
N PHE A 74 25.98 11.75 17.30
CA PHE A 74 26.58 10.69 16.49
C PHE A 74 25.53 10.02 15.60
N LEU A 75 24.36 9.72 16.17
CA LEU A 75 23.29 9.02 15.45
C LEU A 75 22.69 9.89 14.32
N CYS A 76 22.63 11.21 14.46
CA CYS A 76 22.24 12.13 13.40
C CYS A 76 23.18 12.06 12.18
N LYS A 77 24.49 11.80 12.40
CA LYS A 77 25.44 11.60 11.30
C LYS A 77 25.27 10.24 10.62
N LEU A 78 24.85 9.23 11.37
CA LEU A 78 24.63 7.89 10.83
C LEU A 78 23.34 7.82 9.98
N PHE A 79 22.31 8.58 10.38
CA PHE A 79 21.01 8.64 9.71
C PHE A 79 20.76 9.97 8.99
N SER A 80 21.81 10.60 8.44
CA SER A 80 21.70 11.94 7.83
C SER A 80 20.74 12.05 6.64
N GLY A 81 20.43 10.94 5.96
CA GLY A 81 19.43 10.90 4.87
C GLY A 81 17.97 10.82 5.34
N MET A 82 17.73 10.78 6.66
CA MET A 82 16.41 10.61 7.27
C MET A 82 15.96 11.85 8.05
N ALA A 83 16.74 12.94 8.03
CA ALA A 83 16.32 14.22 8.58
C ALA A 83 15.20 14.80 7.71
N VAL A 84 14.04 15.06 8.32
CA VAL A 84 12.94 15.77 7.65
C VAL A 84 13.37 17.23 7.53
N SER A 85 13.37 17.76 6.30
CA SER A 85 13.82 19.13 5.99
C SER A 85 13.32 20.16 6.99
N GLY A 86 14.25 20.81 7.70
CA GLY A 86 13.98 21.97 8.57
C GLY A 86 14.48 21.83 10.00
N ASP A 87 14.40 20.63 10.59
CA ASP A 87 14.82 20.40 11.98
C ASP A 87 15.98 19.40 12.06
N THR A 88 17.03 19.77 12.78
CA THR A 88 18.25 18.95 12.99
C THR A 88 18.02 17.76 13.92
N THR A 89 16.79 17.52 14.35
CA THR A 89 16.38 16.52 15.31
C THR A 89 15.67 15.36 14.60
N PHE A 90 16.43 14.30 14.36
CA PHE A 90 15.85 13.00 13.97
C PHE A 90 14.84 12.53 15.03
N ASN A 91 13.69 12.00 14.59
CA ASN A 91 12.62 11.53 15.47
C ASN A 91 12.73 9.99 15.71
N PRO A 92 13.04 9.53 16.93
CA PRO A 92 13.10 8.11 17.28
C PRO A 92 11.79 7.35 17.10
N GLU A 93 10.66 8.05 17.02
CA GLU A 93 9.35 7.45 16.78
C GLU A 93 9.22 6.80 15.40
N MET A 94 10.10 7.11 14.44
CA MET A 94 10.08 6.49 13.12
C MET A 94 10.21 4.95 13.16
N PHE A 95 10.89 4.40 14.17
CA PHE A 95 11.05 2.96 14.33
C PHE A 95 9.79 2.26 14.90
N PHE A 96 8.80 3.03 15.38
CA PHE A 96 7.61 2.52 16.04
C PHE A 96 6.35 2.93 15.29
N LEU A 97 5.47 1.95 15.03
CA LEU A 97 4.19 2.20 14.37
C LEU A 97 3.09 2.44 15.41
N ASN A 98 2.77 3.71 15.67
CA ASN A 98 1.64 4.08 16.54
C ASN A 98 0.29 4.01 15.80
N LYS A 99 0.30 4.28 14.49
CA LYS A 99 -0.90 4.30 13.64
C LYS A 99 -0.62 3.50 12.37
N LEU A 100 -1.62 2.76 11.92
CA LEU A 100 -1.57 2.02 10.67
C LEU A 100 -2.40 2.74 9.62
N VAL A 101 -1.77 3.06 8.48
CA VAL A 101 -2.46 3.70 7.36
C VAL A 101 -3.21 2.64 6.56
N VAL A 102 -4.49 2.89 6.30
CA VAL A 102 -5.34 2.00 5.51
C VAL A 102 -5.47 2.54 4.09
N PRO A 103 -5.07 1.80 3.06
CA PRO A 103 -5.26 2.23 1.67
C PRO A 103 -6.75 2.40 1.33
N PRO A 104 -7.11 3.41 0.52
CA PRO A 104 -8.47 3.59 0.01
C PRO A 104 -9.02 2.35 -0.70
N SER A 105 -10.35 2.20 -0.73
CA SER A 105 -11.03 1.00 -1.27
C SER A 105 -10.70 0.72 -2.74
N ARG A 106 -10.41 1.76 -3.54
CA ARG A 106 -9.98 1.60 -4.94
C ARG A 106 -8.72 0.72 -5.09
N TYR A 107 -7.82 0.75 -4.11
CA TYR A 107 -6.58 -0.04 -4.11
C TYR A 107 -6.73 -1.42 -3.48
N ARG A 108 -7.92 -1.74 -2.95
CA ARG A 108 -8.27 -3.04 -2.36
C ARG A 108 -9.59 -3.56 -2.95
N PRO A 109 -9.65 -3.79 -4.27
CA PRO A 109 -10.86 -4.25 -4.93
C PRO A 109 -11.24 -5.67 -4.48
N VAL A 110 -12.53 -5.98 -4.55
CA VAL A 110 -13.05 -7.34 -4.38
C VAL A 110 -12.63 -8.17 -5.58
N ASN A 111 -12.16 -9.38 -5.33
CA ASN A 111 -11.78 -10.33 -6.37
C ASN A 111 -13.00 -11.20 -6.73
N PHE A 112 -13.25 -11.38 -8.01
CA PHE A 112 -14.30 -12.28 -8.51
C PHE A 112 -13.63 -13.49 -9.16
N VAL A 113 -14.01 -14.69 -8.75
CA VAL A 113 -13.57 -15.96 -9.35
C VAL A 113 -14.83 -16.73 -9.74
N GLY A 114 -15.15 -16.70 -11.03
CA GLY A 114 -16.48 -17.13 -11.51
C GLY A 114 -17.56 -16.25 -10.88
N ASP A 115 -18.60 -16.89 -10.34
CA ASP A 115 -19.71 -16.20 -9.66
C ASP A 115 -19.46 -15.91 -8.18
N GLN A 116 -18.32 -16.36 -7.62
CA GLN A 116 -18.00 -16.19 -6.21
C GLN A 116 -17.17 -14.92 -5.95
N MET A 117 -17.55 -14.21 -4.88
CA MET A 117 -16.89 -12.99 -4.42
C MET A 117 -15.91 -13.28 -3.29
N PHE A 118 -14.66 -12.85 -3.46
CA PHE A 118 -13.60 -13.00 -2.47
C PHE A 118 -13.06 -11.63 -2.05
N ALA A 119 -12.88 -11.45 -0.74
CA ALA A 119 -12.25 -10.25 -0.22
C ALA A 119 -10.79 -10.12 -0.71
N ASN A 120 -10.31 -8.88 -0.85
CA ASN A 120 -8.91 -8.64 -1.15
C ASN A 120 -8.01 -9.20 -0.03
N GLY A 121 -6.91 -9.86 -0.38
CA GLY A 121 -5.98 -10.40 0.61
C GLY A 121 -5.43 -9.35 1.60
N GLN A 122 -5.18 -8.12 1.14
CA GLN A 122 -4.77 -7.04 2.04
C GLN A 122 -5.86 -6.66 3.04
N THR A 123 -7.14 -6.69 2.61
CA THR A 123 -8.27 -6.42 3.49
C THR A 123 -8.41 -7.50 4.55
N VAL A 124 -8.18 -8.78 4.20
CA VAL A 124 -8.21 -9.88 5.18
C VAL A 124 -7.12 -9.70 6.23
N ASN A 125 -5.88 -9.38 5.81
CA ASN A 125 -4.77 -9.13 6.75
C ASN A 125 -5.07 -7.93 7.67
N LEU A 126 -5.64 -6.84 7.14
CA LEU A 126 -6.03 -5.67 7.93
C LEU A 126 -7.16 -5.99 8.92
N GLN A 127 -8.13 -6.80 8.52
CA GLN A 127 -9.21 -7.26 9.40
C GLN A 127 -8.66 -8.08 10.59
N ALA A 128 -7.64 -8.91 10.37
CA ALA A 128 -6.98 -9.65 11.44
C ALA A 128 -6.34 -8.70 12.48
N VAL A 129 -5.62 -7.67 12.02
CA VAL A 129 -5.04 -6.63 12.89
C VAL A 129 -6.14 -5.89 13.67
N MET A 130 -7.25 -5.53 13.02
CA MET A 130 -8.37 -4.85 13.68
C MET A 130 -9.03 -5.72 14.75
N LYS A 131 -9.24 -7.02 14.49
CA LYS A 131 -9.78 -7.97 15.47
C LYS A 131 -8.89 -8.08 16.70
N ASP A 132 -7.57 -8.14 16.52
CA ASP A 132 -6.61 -8.17 17.62
C ASP A 132 -6.58 -6.87 18.43
N ALA A 133 -6.61 -5.72 17.76
CA ALA A 133 -6.67 -4.43 18.43
C ALA A 133 -7.93 -4.28 19.28
N LEU A 134 -9.09 -4.73 18.76
CA LEU A 134 -10.35 -4.72 19.50
C LEU A 134 -10.27 -5.66 20.72
N LEU A 135 -9.70 -6.85 20.56
CA LEU A 135 -9.52 -7.80 21.65
C LEU A 135 -8.61 -7.25 22.76
N ILE A 136 -7.50 -6.61 22.40
CA ILE A 136 -6.61 -5.97 23.38
C ILE A 136 -7.33 -4.83 24.10
N ARG A 137 -8.09 -4.00 23.40
CA ARG A 137 -8.90 -2.93 24.03
C ARG A 137 -9.91 -3.50 25.03
N LYS A 138 -10.58 -4.59 24.67
CA LYS A 138 -11.51 -5.30 25.56
C LYS A 138 -10.79 -5.88 26.79
N LEU A 139 -9.62 -6.51 26.62
CA LEU A 139 -8.80 -7.01 27.74
C LEU A 139 -8.36 -5.89 28.69
N LEU A 140 -7.94 -4.74 28.15
CA LEU A 140 -7.53 -3.60 28.97
C LEU A 140 -8.70 -3.03 29.77
N ALA A 141 -9.90 -2.97 29.18
CA ALA A 141 -11.10 -2.56 29.90
C ALA A 141 -11.45 -3.54 31.04
N PHE A 142 -11.28 -4.84 30.82
CA PHE A 142 -11.47 -5.86 31.86
C PHE A 142 -10.46 -5.69 33.01
N ILE A 143 -9.18 -5.50 32.71
CA ILE A 143 -8.13 -5.27 33.72
C ILE A 143 -8.44 -4.00 34.52
N ALA A 144 -8.91 -2.94 33.86
CA ALA A 144 -9.32 -1.71 34.54
C ALA A 144 -10.51 -1.96 35.48
N GLN A 145 -11.49 -2.78 35.07
CA GLN A 145 -12.63 -3.16 35.92
C GLN A 145 -12.22 -4.01 37.14
N GLU A 146 -11.31 -4.97 36.97
CA GLU A 146 -10.76 -5.76 38.09
C GLU A 146 -10.00 -4.88 39.09
N GLN A 147 -9.25 -3.89 38.61
CA GLN A 147 -8.56 -2.90 39.45
C GLN A 147 -9.50 -1.90 40.12
N SER A 148 -10.73 -1.75 39.59
CA SER A 148 -11.78 -0.88 40.13
C SER A 148 -12.67 -1.56 41.17
N GLN A 149 -12.37 -2.80 41.60
CA GLN A 149 -13.13 -3.40 42.69
C GLN A 149 -12.95 -2.59 43.99
N PRO A 150 -14.03 -2.33 44.73
CA PRO A 150 -14.00 -1.41 45.87
C PRO A 150 -13.22 -2.02 47.04
N PHE A 151 -12.17 -1.32 47.45
CA PHE A 151 -11.74 -1.36 48.85
C PHE A 151 -12.89 -0.75 49.67
N GLN A 152 -13.45 -1.51 50.63
CA GLN A 152 -14.45 -0.98 51.55
C GLN A 152 -13.81 0.17 52.33
N THR A 153 -14.21 1.40 52.01
CA THR A 153 -14.05 2.53 52.91
C THR A 153 -15.43 3.11 53.13
N GLU A 154 -15.79 3.21 54.40
CA GLU A 154 -16.95 3.95 54.87
C GLU A 154 -16.85 5.38 54.36
N ASN A 155 -17.85 5.78 53.58
CA ASN A 155 -18.25 7.14 53.18
C ASN A 155 -18.50 7.18 51.67
N GLY A 156 -19.78 7.05 51.34
CA GLY A 156 -20.26 7.06 49.97
C GLY A 156 -20.03 8.42 49.32
N ASP A 157 -19.34 8.39 48.19
CA ASP A 157 -19.55 9.34 47.10
C ASP A 157 -19.20 8.66 45.77
N LEU A 158 -20.23 8.49 44.94
CA LEU A 158 -20.19 7.82 43.64
C LEU A 158 -19.78 8.86 42.58
N LYS A 159 -18.58 8.74 42.00
CA LYS A 159 -18.23 9.46 40.76
C LYS A 159 -18.11 8.48 39.59
N THR A 160 -19.24 8.23 38.94
CA THR A 160 -19.34 7.66 37.60
C THR A 160 -18.98 8.73 36.56
N MET A 161 -17.88 8.54 35.82
CA MET A 161 -17.66 9.20 34.52
C MET A 161 -16.76 8.37 33.61
N ILE A 162 -17.33 7.39 32.90
CA ILE A 162 -16.98 7.06 31.50
C ILE A 162 -18.24 6.48 30.83
N ASP A 163 -18.99 7.33 30.14
CA ASP A 163 -20.09 6.93 29.25
C ASP A 163 -19.54 6.45 27.89
N GLN A 164 -19.42 5.14 27.73
CA GLN A 164 -19.74 4.42 26.49
C GLN A 164 -20.30 3.05 26.91
N PRO A 165 -21.43 2.57 26.35
CA PRO A 165 -21.96 1.26 26.69
C PRO A 165 -21.01 0.21 26.13
N LEU A 166 -20.06 -0.20 26.95
CA LEU A 166 -19.16 -1.30 26.64
C LEU A 166 -19.98 -2.57 26.85
N GLU A 167 -20.34 -3.24 25.75
CA GLU A 167 -20.92 -4.58 25.78
C GLU A 167 -20.21 -5.41 26.84
N SER A 168 -20.99 -5.96 27.78
CA SER A 168 -20.51 -6.86 28.82
C SER A 168 -19.61 -7.89 28.18
N LEU A 169 -18.35 -7.93 28.62
CA LEU A 169 -17.40 -8.91 28.16
C LEU A 169 -17.89 -10.30 28.58
N ASP A 170 -18.41 -11.07 27.62
CA ASP A 170 -18.71 -12.47 27.87
C ASP A 170 -17.41 -13.16 28.31
N HIS A 171 -17.42 -13.76 29.51
CA HIS A 171 -16.32 -14.56 30.03
C HIS A 171 -15.86 -15.65 29.05
N SER A 172 -16.69 -16.01 28.06
CA SER A 172 -16.38 -16.90 26.95
C SER A 172 -15.24 -16.39 26.06
N VAL A 173 -15.13 -15.09 25.82
CA VAL A 173 -14.07 -14.50 24.96
C VAL A 173 -12.70 -14.57 25.66
N LEU A 174 -12.69 -14.46 26.98
CA LEU A 174 -11.48 -14.60 27.80
C LEU A 174 -10.97 -16.04 27.85
N ALA A 175 -11.83 -17.05 27.69
CA ALA A 175 -11.46 -18.46 27.65
C ALA A 175 -10.77 -18.85 26.33
N THR A 176 -11.09 -18.17 25.24
CA THR A 176 -10.51 -18.41 23.91
C THR A 176 -9.06 -17.91 23.79
N ILE A 177 -8.63 -17.01 24.69
CA ILE A 177 -7.30 -16.40 24.62
C ILE A 177 -6.29 -17.25 25.40
N PRO A 178 -5.17 -17.65 24.79
CA PRO A 178 -4.17 -18.47 25.46
C PRO A 178 -3.48 -17.70 26.59
N GLY A 179 -3.49 -18.24 27.79
CA GLY A 179 -2.81 -17.69 28.97
C GLY A 179 -3.54 -18.06 30.26
N GLN A 180 -2.79 -18.27 31.35
CA GLN A 180 -3.36 -18.59 32.67
C GLN A 180 -3.73 -17.31 33.42
N THR A 181 -2.85 -16.31 33.42
CA THR A 181 -3.11 -15.00 34.04
C THR A 181 -3.64 -13.98 33.04
N THR A 182 -4.34 -12.94 33.51
CA THR A 182 -4.78 -11.81 32.69
C THR A 182 -3.60 -11.08 32.04
N ALA A 183 -2.47 -10.99 32.74
CA ALA A 183 -1.21 -10.45 32.24
C ALA A 183 -0.62 -11.30 31.09
N ASP A 184 -0.62 -12.63 31.23
CA ASP A 184 -0.15 -13.54 30.16
C ASP A 184 -1.04 -13.46 28.92
N LYS A 185 -2.36 -13.35 29.12
CA LYS A 185 -3.33 -13.18 28.03
C LYS A 185 -3.09 -11.87 27.27
N LEU A 186 -2.83 -10.78 27.99
CA LEU A 186 -2.47 -9.49 27.38
C LEU A 186 -1.16 -9.61 26.60
N TYR A 187 -0.15 -10.25 27.17
CA TYR A 187 1.15 -10.44 26.55
C TYR A 187 1.07 -11.28 25.26
N ASN A 188 0.36 -12.41 25.29
CA ASN A 188 0.17 -13.25 24.11
C ASN A 188 -0.63 -12.53 23.01
N SER A 189 -1.65 -11.75 23.41
CA SER A 189 -2.42 -10.93 22.48
C SER A 189 -1.55 -9.84 21.82
N TRP A 190 -0.63 -9.24 22.58
CA TRP A 190 0.34 -8.28 22.06
C TRP A 190 1.28 -8.90 21.02
N ILE A 191 1.82 -10.08 21.29
CA ILE A 191 2.67 -10.82 20.34
C ILE A 191 1.89 -11.17 19.07
N ARG A 192 0.62 -11.57 19.22
CA ARG A 192 -0.24 -11.90 18.08
C ARG A 192 -0.49 -10.66 17.20
N LEU A 193 -0.81 -9.53 17.82
CA LEU A 193 -0.97 -8.25 17.11
C LEU A 193 0.32 -7.89 16.34
N GLN A 194 1.49 -7.99 16.99
CA GLN A 194 2.77 -7.71 16.32
C GLN A 194 3.01 -8.65 15.14
N SER A 195 2.60 -9.91 15.24
CA SER A 195 2.77 -10.91 14.19
C SER A 195 1.84 -10.62 12.99
N HIS A 196 0.59 -10.24 13.22
CA HIS A 196 -0.31 -9.80 12.15
C HIS A 196 0.13 -8.49 11.48
N VAL A 197 0.68 -7.54 12.24
CA VAL A 197 1.30 -6.33 11.67
C VAL A 197 2.52 -6.69 10.83
N ASN A 198 3.36 -7.63 11.29
CA ASN A 198 4.49 -8.12 10.50
C ASN A 198 4.02 -8.72 9.18
N ILE A 199 2.98 -9.56 9.17
CA ILE A 199 2.43 -10.20 7.95
C ILE A 199 1.95 -9.16 6.94
N LEU A 200 1.36 -8.05 7.41
CA LEU A 200 0.89 -6.99 6.53
C LEU A 200 2.04 -6.40 5.68
N PHE A 201 3.21 -6.19 6.28
CA PHE A 201 4.37 -5.66 5.58
C PHE A 201 5.16 -6.76 4.87
N ASP A 202 5.45 -7.84 5.57
CA ASP A 202 6.27 -8.95 5.10
C ASP A 202 5.67 -10.27 5.59
N SER A 203 5.00 -10.98 4.67
CA SER A 203 4.39 -12.27 4.99
C SER A 203 5.41 -13.33 5.37
N ASP A 204 6.67 -13.23 4.95
CA ASP A 204 7.69 -14.25 5.19
C ASP A 204 8.32 -14.14 6.58
N MET A 205 8.10 -13.01 7.27
CA MET A 205 8.55 -12.78 8.64
C MET A 205 7.81 -13.63 9.67
N ASP A 206 6.61 -14.10 9.38
CA ASP A 206 5.89 -15.02 10.28
C ASP A 206 5.66 -16.36 9.60
N LYS A 207 6.24 -17.44 10.12
CA LYS A 207 6.07 -18.80 9.60
C LYS A 207 5.01 -19.61 10.36
N LEU A 208 4.50 -19.09 11.48
CA LEU A 208 3.56 -19.80 12.34
C LEU A 208 2.13 -19.73 11.78
N ILE A 209 1.79 -18.62 11.12
CA ILE A 209 0.46 -18.41 10.53
C ILE A 209 0.48 -18.93 9.08
N SER A 210 -0.23 -20.03 8.83
CA SER A 210 -0.30 -20.69 7.52
C SER A 210 -1.29 -20.02 6.57
N GLU A 211 -2.43 -19.53 7.10
CA GLU A 211 -3.45 -18.83 6.32
C GLU A 211 -3.14 -17.33 6.26
N LYS A 212 -2.25 -16.94 5.35
CA LYS A 212 -1.86 -15.54 5.16
C LYS A 212 -1.83 -15.13 3.70
N TYR A 213 -2.19 -13.88 3.45
CA TYR A 213 -2.03 -13.26 2.14
C TYR A 213 -0.68 -12.55 2.04
N PRO A 214 -0.12 -12.39 0.82
CA PRO A 214 1.16 -11.73 0.63
C PRO A 214 1.15 -10.30 1.18
N GLY A 215 2.21 -9.95 1.92
CA GLY A 215 2.41 -8.60 2.44
C GLY A 215 2.79 -7.59 1.36
N VAL A 216 2.90 -6.32 1.76
CA VAL A 216 3.27 -5.22 0.87
C VAL A 216 4.63 -5.47 0.19
N ARG A 217 5.62 -5.97 0.93
CA ARG A 217 6.95 -6.28 0.42
C ARG A 217 6.90 -7.31 -0.72
N GLN A 218 6.13 -8.39 -0.55
CA GLN A 218 5.97 -9.42 -1.57
C GLN A 218 5.32 -8.89 -2.85
N ILE A 219 4.43 -7.89 -2.75
CA ILE A 219 3.80 -7.24 -3.90
C ILE A 219 4.81 -6.38 -4.68
N LEU A 220 5.79 -5.79 -3.99
CA LEU A 220 6.81 -4.94 -4.59
C LEU A 220 7.98 -5.71 -5.19
N GLU A 221 8.55 -6.68 -4.45
CA GLU A 221 9.86 -7.27 -4.75
C GLU A 221 9.84 -8.44 -5.73
N LYS A 222 8.71 -9.14 -5.89
CA LYS A 222 8.66 -10.35 -6.74
C LYS A 222 8.98 -10.03 -8.21
N LYS A 223 9.39 -11.05 -8.98
CA LYS A 223 9.55 -10.94 -10.45
C LYS A 223 8.27 -10.44 -11.13
N ASN A 224 7.12 -10.92 -10.64
CA ASN A 224 5.78 -10.47 -11.03
C ASN A 224 5.26 -9.29 -10.19
N GLY A 225 6.12 -8.65 -9.40
CA GLY A 225 5.82 -7.54 -8.52
C GLY A 225 5.68 -6.21 -9.26
N LEU A 226 5.31 -5.16 -8.52
CA LEU A 226 4.92 -3.86 -9.07
C LEU A 226 6.00 -3.24 -9.97
N PHE A 227 7.25 -3.18 -9.50
CA PHE A 227 8.32 -2.50 -10.22
C PHE A 227 8.59 -3.11 -11.59
N ARG A 228 8.84 -4.42 -11.66
CA ARG A 228 9.19 -5.08 -12.93
C ARG A 228 8.00 -5.24 -13.85
N LYS A 229 6.83 -5.61 -13.32
CA LYS A 229 5.67 -6.00 -14.14
C LYS A 229 4.78 -4.84 -14.57
N HIS A 230 4.72 -3.75 -13.79
CA HIS A 230 3.77 -2.66 -14.02
C HIS A 230 4.42 -1.26 -14.11
N MET A 231 5.67 -1.08 -13.66
CA MET A 231 6.40 0.17 -13.86
C MET A 231 7.37 0.08 -15.04
N MET A 232 8.27 -0.92 -15.03
CA MET A 232 9.27 -1.11 -16.10
C MET A 232 8.64 -1.71 -17.35
N GLY A 233 7.86 -2.78 -17.20
CA GLY A 233 6.98 -3.29 -18.24
C GLY A 233 5.58 -2.75 -18.06
N LYS A 234 4.92 -2.35 -19.14
CA LYS A 234 3.49 -2.03 -19.15
C LYS A 234 2.85 -2.71 -20.34
N ARG A 235 1.58 -3.10 -20.19
CA ARG A 235 0.74 -3.38 -21.35
C ARG A 235 0.38 -2.04 -21.99
N VAL A 236 0.45 -2.01 -23.31
CA VAL A 236 0.17 -0.83 -24.12
C VAL A 236 -1.08 -1.06 -24.94
N ASP A 237 -1.85 0.00 -25.13
CA ASP A 237 -2.95 0.02 -26.08
C ASP A 237 -2.41 0.22 -27.51
N TYR A 238 -3.26 0.06 -28.52
CA TYR A 238 -2.91 0.23 -29.95
C TYR A 238 -1.74 -0.64 -30.44
N ALA A 239 -1.69 -1.89 -29.96
CA ALA A 239 -0.72 -2.89 -30.41
C ALA A 239 -1.43 -4.14 -30.94
N ALA A 240 -0.77 -4.85 -31.85
CA ALA A 240 -1.22 -6.12 -32.40
C ALA A 240 -0.07 -7.15 -32.44
N ARG A 241 -0.41 -8.44 -32.49
CA ARG A 241 0.55 -9.53 -32.62
C ARG A 241 0.02 -10.55 -33.61
N SER A 242 0.86 -10.97 -34.54
CA SER A 242 0.56 -12.04 -35.52
C SER A 242 1.81 -12.89 -35.77
N VAL A 243 1.60 -14.05 -36.38
CA VAL A 243 2.66 -14.83 -37.04
C VAL A 243 3.13 -14.04 -38.28
N ILE A 244 4.44 -14.08 -38.54
CA ILE A 244 5.06 -13.45 -39.70
C ILE A 244 5.10 -14.43 -40.87
N CYS A 245 4.84 -13.94 -42.08
CA CYS A 245 4.98 -14.67 -43.34
C CYS A 245 5.93 -13.91 -44.26
N PRO A 246 6.80 -14.60 -45.04
CA PRO A 246 7.64 -13.94 -46.02
C PRO A 246 6.80 -13.43 -47.20
N ASP A 247 7.10 -12.22 -47.67
CA ASP A 247 6.49 -11.64 -48.86
C ASP A 247 7.58 -10.93 -49.68
N MET A 248 7.65 -11.23 -50.97
CA MET A 248 8.65 -10.69 -51.91
C MET A 248 8.16 -9.41 -52.63
N TYR A 249 6.88 -9.07 -52.53
CA TYR A 249 6.26 -7.96 -53.25
C TYR A 249 6.22 -6.65 -52.46
N ILE A 250 6.58 -6.67 -51.17
CA ILE A 250 6.64 -5.48 -50.31
C ILE A 250 8.06 -4.92 -50.24
N GLN A 251 8.19 -3.61 -49.98
CA GLN A 251 9.50 -2.99 -49.80
C GLN A 251 10.17 -3.47 -48.51
N THR A 252 11.50 -3.36 -48.44
CA THR A 252 12.29 -3.80 -47.27
C THR A 252 11.98 -3.00 -45.99
N ASN A 253 11.41 -1.81 -46.11
CA ASN A 253 10.99 -0.94 -45.02
C ASN A 253 9.47 -1.02 -44.74
N GLU A 254 8.75 -1.90 -45.42
CA GLU A 254 7.30 -2.05 -45.30
C GLU A 254 6.94 -3.34 -44.56
N ILE A 255 5.69 -3.38 -44.08
CA ILE A 255 5.11 -4.58 -43.49
C ILE A 255 3.67 -4.73 -43.99
N GLY A 256 3.34 -5.93 -44.45
CA GLY A 256 1.96 -6.27 -44.81
C GLY A 256 1.07 -6.36 -43.57
N ILE A 257 0.02 -5.54 -43.50
CA ILE A 257 -0.92 -5.54 -42.38
C ILE A 257 -2.24 -6.17 -42.81
N PRO A 258 -2.73 -7.21 -42.12
CA PRO A 258 -4.04 -7.77 -42.39
C PRO A 258 -5.16 -6.76 -42.17
N MET A 259 -6.21 -6.83 -43.00
CA MET A 259 -7.38 -5.93 -42.89
C MET A 259 -8.06 -5.96 -41.52
N VAL A 260 -7.99 -7.11 -40.83
CA VAL A 260 -8.50 -7.27 -39.45
C VAL A 260 -7.78 -6.34 -38.46
N PHE A 261 -6.47 -6.10 -38.64
CA PHE A 261 -5.73 -5.14 -37.83
C PHE A 261 -5.95 -3.72 -38.33
N ALA A 262 -5.99 -3.52 -39.65
CA ALA A 262 -6.15 -2.20 -40.25
C ALA A 262 -7.47 -1.50 -39.84
N THR A 263 -8.55 -2.27 -39.72
CA THR A 263 -9.87 -1.78 -39.28
C THR A 263 -9.98 -1.55 -37.77
N ARG A 264 -9.06 -2.09 -36.95
CA ARG A 264 -9.11 -1.99 -35.48
C ARG A 264 -8.11 -1.00 -34.92
N LEU A 265 -6.93 -0.90 -35.52
CA LEU A 265 -5.91 0.06 -35.13
C LEU A 265 -6.27 1.44 -35.68
N THR A 266 -6.38 2.41 -34.79
CA THR A 266 -6.74 3.78 -35.15
C THR A 266 -5.67 4.76 -34.73
N TYR A 267 -5.49 5.81 -35.53
CA TYR A 267 -4.63 6.94 -35.22
C TYR A 267 -5.45 8.22 -35.02
N PRO A 268 -5.27 8.95 -33.91
CA PRO A 268 -5.97 10.21 -33.67
C PRO A 268 -5.40 11.32 -34.58
N GLN A 269 -6.10 11.60 -35.69
CA GLN A 269 -5.72 12.66 -36.62
C GLN A 269 -6.53 13.94 -36.31
N PRO A 270 -5.88 15.06 -35.95
CA PRO A 270 -6.57 16.34 -35.80
C PRO A 270 -7.13 16.81 -37.16
N VAL A 271 -8.37 17.29 -37.14
CA VAL A 271 -9.04 17.82 -38.34
C VAL A 271 -8.49 19.20 -38.65
N THR A 272 -8.12 19.40 -39.90
CA THR A 272 -7.58 20.65 -40.41
C THR A 272 -8.17 20.94 -41.79
N PRO A 273 -8.14 22.19 -42.26
CA PRO A 273 -8.70 22.53 -43.57
C PRO A 273 -8.11 21.73 -44.74
N TRP A 274 -6.85 21.30 -44.63
CA TRP A 274 -6.17 20.53 -45.67
C TRP A 274 -6.51 19.04 -45.69
N ASN A 275 -6.84 18.43 -44.54
CA ASN A 275 -7.13 16.99 -44.46
C ASN A 275 -8.62 16.67 -44.33
N VAL A 276 -9.49 17.69 -44.22
CA VAL A 276 -10.92 17.50 -43.96
C VAL A 276 -11.60 16.62 -45.01
N GLN A 277 -11.19 16.71 -46.28
CA GLN A 277 -11.80 15.93 -47.35
C GLN A 277 -11.55 14.43 -47.16
N GLU A 278 -10.31 14.06 -46.85
CA GLU A 278 -9.92 12.67 -46.55
C GLU A 278 -10.62 12.15 -45.29
N LEU A 279 -10.63 12.96 -44.22
CA LEU A 279 -11.27 12.57 -42.96
C LEU A 279 -12.79 12.47 -43.06
N ARG A 280 -13.43 13.31 -43.89
CA ARG A 280 -14.87 13.19 -44.19
C ARG A 280 -15.18 11.85 -44.81
N GLN A 281 -14.40 11.43 -45.81
CA GLN A 281 -14.60 10.13 -46.45
C GLN A 281 -14.37 8.99 -45.47
N ALA A 282 -13.33 9.06 -44.64
CA ALA A 282 -13.06 8.06 -43.61
C ALA A 282 -14.21 7.91 -42.61
N VAL A 283 -14.84 9.03 -42.21
CA VAL A 283 -16.02 9.03 -41.33
C VAL A 283 -17.23 8.43 -42.03
N ILE A 284 -17.45 8.73 -43.31
CA ILE A 284 -18.56 8.18 -44.11
C ILE A 284 -18.40 6.65 -44.26
N ASN A 285 -17.20 6.17 -44.59
CA ASN A 285 -16.88 4.74 -44.69
C ASN A 285 -17.04 4.00 -43.35
N GLY A 286 -16.82 4.69 -42.23
CA GLY A 286 -17.06 4.20 -40.88
C GLY A 286 -16.09 3.09 -40.43
N PRO A 287 -16.47 2.26 -39.43
CA PRO A 287 -15.54 1.36 -38.77
C PRO A 287 -15.30 0.01 -39.49
N ASN A 288 -16.21 -0.41 -40.37
CA ASN A 288 -16.13 -1.74 -41.01
C ASN A 288 -15.37 -1.72 -42.34
N GLU A 289 -15.36 -0.59 -43.03
CA GLU A 289 -14.68 -0.43 -44.31
C GLU A 289 -13.35 0.31 -44.12
N HIS A 290 -12.32 -0.11 -44.85
CA HIS A 290 -11.00 0.50 -44.84
C HIS A 290 -10.72 1.13 -46.21
N PRO A 291 -10.18 2.38 -46.27
CA PRO A 291 -9.83 3.26 -45.15
C PRO A 291 -11.07 3.91 -44.51
N GLY A 292 -11.15 3.88 -43.19
CA GLY A 292 -12.32 4.31 -42.42
C GLY A 292 -11.97 4.99 -41.10
N ALA A 293 -12.95 5.12 -40.20
CA ALA A 293 -12.76 5.70 -38.88
C ALA A 293 -13.69 5.03 -37.85
N SER A 294 -13.22 4.96 -36.60
CA SER A 294 -13.98 4.32 -35.51
C SER A 294 -14.72 5.31 -34.62
N MET A 295 -14.06 6.41 -34.25
CA MET A 295 -14.59 7.39 -33.30
C MET A 295 -14.10 8.79 -33.61
N ILE A 296 -14.82 9.78 -33.10
CA ILE A 296 -14.48 11.19 -33.19
C ILE A 296 -14.43 11.76 -31.77
N ILE A 297 -13.41 12.57 -31.51
CA ILE A 297 -13.26 13.32 -30.26
C ILE A 297 -13.63 14.76 -30.58
N ASN A 298 -14.67 15.26 -29.92
CA ASN A 298 -15.14 16.62 -30.09
C ASN A 298 -14.22 17.61 -29.33
N GLU A 299 -14.45 18.90 -29.56
CA GLU A 299 -13.70 20.01 -28.94
C GLU A 299 -13.80 19.99 -27.41
N ASP A 300 -14.89 19.43 -26.86
CA ASP A 300 -15.13 19.24 -25.43
C ASP A 300 -14.41 18.02 -24.82
N GLY A 301 -13.70 17.24 -25.63
CA GLY A 301 -13.11 15.96 -25.22
C GLY A 301 -14.10 14.79 -25.13
N SER A 302 -15.39 15.03 -25.42
CA SER A 302 -16.39 13.97 -25.54
C SER A 302 -16.09 13.08 -26.75
N ARG A 303 -16.27 11.76 -26.58
CA ARG A 303 -16.00 10.78 -27.62
C ARG A 303 -17.30 10.27 -28.21
N THR A 304 -17.47 10.45 -29.51
CA THR A 304 -18.62 9.94 -30.28
C THR A 304 -18.16 8.73 -31.09
N ILE A 305 -18.68 7.55 -30.75
CA ILE A 305 -18.41 6.32 -31.50
C ILE A 305 -19.26 6.34 -32.77
N LEU A 306 -18.65 6.03 -33.92
CA LEU A 306 -19.36 6.00 -35.19
C LEU A 306 -20.27 4.76 -35.28
N SER A 307 -21.49 4.98 -35.77
CA SER A 307 -22.45 3.89 -36.00
C SER A 307 -21.95 2.95 -37.09
N THR A 308 -22.03 1.65 -36.84
CA THR A 308 -21.71 0.61 -37.82
C THR A 308 -22.77 0.49 -38.91
N THR A 309 -24.01 0.86 -38.62
CA THR A 309 -25.18 0.54 -39.46
C THR A 309 -25.73 1.77 -40.17
N SER A 310 -25.73 2.94 -39.53
CA SER A 310 -26.34 4.15 -40.08
C SER A 310 -25.32 4.98 -40.87
N GLN A 311 -25.47 5.02 -42.20
CA GLN A 311 -24.67 5.89 -43.06
C GLN A 311 -25.10 7.36 -42.96
N THR A 312 -26.40 7.63 -42.86
CA THR A 312 -26.94 9.00 -42.76
C THR A 312 -26.41 9.74 -41.53
N GLN A 313 -26.28 9.04 -40.40
CA GLN A 313 -25.67 9.59 -39.19
C GLN A 313 -24.19 9.93 -39.38
N ARG A 314 -23.44 9.06 -40.07
CA ARG A 314 -22.02 9.28 -40.38
C ARG A 314 -21.82 10.48 -41.29
N GLU A 315 -22.66 10.64 -42.30
CA GLU A 315 -22.61 11.79 -43.21
C GLU A 315 -22.93 13.12 -42.51
N ALA A 316 -23.91 13.12 -41.60
CA ALA A 316 -24.23 14.30 -40.80
C ALA A 316 -23.03 14.75 -39.95
N ILE A 317 -22.36 13.78 -39.30
CA ILE A 317 -21.18 14.05 -38.47
C ILE A 317 -19.98 14.50 -39.34
N ALA A 318 -19.77 13.87 -40.50
CA ALA A 318 -18.69 14.24 -41.43
C ALA A 318 -18.80 15.71 -41.90
N LYS A 319 -20.02 16.19 -42.15
CA LYS A 319 -20.26 17.59 -42.54
C LYS A 319 -19.88 18.57 -41.42
N GLN A 320 -20.05 18.17 -40.16
CA GLN A 320 -19.77 18.97 -38.97
C GLN A 320 -18.29 18.98 -38.52
N LEU A 321 -17.37 18.32 -39.22
CA LEU A 321 -15.97 18.23 -38.77
C LEU A 321 -15.25 19.59 -38.65
N LEU A 322 -15.61 20.58 -39.46
CA LEU A 322 -15.05 21.95 -39.40
C LEU A 322 -16.00 22.98 -38.77
N THR A 323 -17.22 22.58 -38.40
CA THR A 323 -18.15 23.52 -37.78
C THR A 323 -17.75 23.72 -36.32
N PRO A 324 -17.46 24.95 -35.87
CA PRO A 324 -17.13 25.22 -34.48
C PRO A 324 -18.31 24.80 -33.58
N SER A 325 -18.03 24.32 -32.37
CA SER A 325 -19.07 23.96 -31.42
C SER A 325 -19.96 25.17 -31.08
N THR A 326 -21.28 24.97 -31.02
CA THR A 326 -22.27 26.00 -30.67
C THR A 326 -22.15 26.32 -29.17
N GLY A 327 -21.27 27.25 -28.81
CA GLY A 327 -21.01 27.64 -27.42
C GLY A 327 -19.82 28.58 -27.28
N ALA A 328 -19.43 28.90 -26.04
CA ALA A 328 -18.22 29.67 -25.80
C ALA A 328 -17.02 28.96 -26.44
N PRO A 329 -16.16 29.65 -27.22
CA PRO A 329 -15.09 29.03 -27.95
C PRO A 329 -14.10 28.39 -26.97
N LYS A 330 -14.18 27.06 -26.85
CA LYS A 330 -13.14 26.30 -26.17
C LYS A 330 -12.02 26.07 -27.17
N PRO A 331 -10.75 26.26 -26.77
CA PRO A 331 -9.62 25.94 -27.62
C PRO A 331 -9.52 24.41 -27.76
N GLY A 332 -10.19 23.86 -28.77
CA GLY A 332 -10.20 22.44 -29.07
C GLY A 332 -10.38 22.21 -30.56
N ILE A 333 -9.59 21.30 -31.13
CA ILE A 333 -9.74 20.86 -32.52
C ILE A 333 -10.40 19.47 -32.47
N LYS A 334 -11.37 19.22 -33.35
CA LYS A 334 -11.96 17.88 -33.47
C LYS A 334 -10.92 16.89 -33.97
N ILE A 335 -10.87 15.70 -33.38
CA ILE A 335 -9.92 14.66 -33.74
C ILE A 335 -10.70 13.47 -34.25
N VAL A 336 -10.33 12.97 -35.44
CA VAL A 336 -10.90 11.75 -36.01
C VAL A 336 -9.92 10.61 -35.77
N CYS A 337 -10.38 9.55 -35.10
CA CYS A 337 -9.62 8.31 -34.96
C CYS A 337 -9.80 7.48 -36.24
N ARG A 338 -9.03 7.84 -37.26
CA ARG A 338 -8.99 7.12 -38.55
C ARG A 338 -8.29 5.78 -38.41
N HIS A 339 -8.62 4.83 -39.28
CA HIS A 339 -7.86 3.59 -39.44
C HIS A 339 -6.41 3.90 -39.86
N ILE A 340 -5.51 2.96 -39.57
CA ILE A 340 -4.16 3.01 -40.11
C ILE A 340 -4.21 2.96 -41.64
N LYS A 341 -3.34 3.73 -42.29
CA LYS A 341 -3.24 3.80 -43.76
C LYS A 341 -1.82 3.50 -44.22
N ASN A 342 -1.67 3.26 -45.52
CA ASN A 342 -0.36 3.06 -46.12
C ASN A 342 0.52 4.30 -45.88
N GLY A 343 1.77 4.07 -45.46
CA GLY A 343 2.72 5.12 -45.08
C GLY A 343 2.69 5.52 -43.60
N ASP A 344 1.77 4.99 -42.78
CA ASP A 344 1.86 5.16 -41.32
C ASP A 344 3.04 4.35 -40.74
N THR A 345 3.81 4.96 -39.84
CA THR A 345 4.97 4.32 -39.21
C THR A 345 4.55 3.43 -38.05
N LEU A 346 5.14 2.23 -37.98
CA LEU A 346 4.89 1.27 -36.90
C LEU A 346 6.19 0.84 -36.23
N LEU A 347 6.10 0.54 -34.93
CA LEU A 347 7.19 -0.09 -34.19
C LEU A 347 7.00 -1.61 -34.20
N LEU A 348 7.85 -2.30 -34.95
CA LEU A 348 7.90 -3.75 -34.96
C LEU A 348 8.87 -4.24 -33.87
N ASN A 349 8.48 -5.30 -33.17
CA ASN A 349 9.34 -5.94 -32.18
C ASN A 349 9.26 -7.46 -32.33
N ARG A 350 10.41 -8.13 -32.25
CA ARG A 350 10.52 -9.60 -32.19
C ARG A 350 11.01 -10.00 -30.80
N GLN A 351 10.22 -10.79 -30.09
CA GLN A 351 10.60 -11.34 -28.79
C GLN A 351 11.48 -12.59 -28.99
N PRO A 352 12.60 -12.76 -28.25
CA PRO A 352 13.19 -11.83 -27.29
C PRO A 352 13.92 -10.67 -27.95
N THR A 353 13.72 -9.46 -27.42
CA THR A 353 14.55 -8.29 -27.75
C THR A 353 15.83 -8.42 -26.93
N LEU A 354 16.94 -8.77 -27.58
CA LEU A 354 18.24 -9.03 -26.95
C LEU A 354 19.04 -7.75 -26.71
#